data_AF-A0A199AV74-F1
#
_entry.id   AF-A0A199AV74-F1
#
_cell.length_a   1.000
_cell.length_b   1.000
_cell.length_c   1.000
_cell.angle_alpha   90.00
_cell.angle_beta   90.00
_cell.angle_gamma   90.00
#
_symmetry.space_group_name_H-M   'P 1'
#
loop_
_entity.id
_entity.type
_entity.pdbx_description
1 polymer ?
#
loop_
_entity_poly.entity_id
_entity_poly.type
_entity_poly.pdbx_seq_one_letter_code
_entity_poly.pdbx_strand_id
1 'polypeptide(L)'
;MRFPAAVALVALGGAAGTYARVLVSLAVPDPALVATLAVNLVGAFALGYLATRLADGADRDGARPGRERRRGVRLLLGTGFCGGFTTYSLIALQAARLMDRGDVPVAVLYGATTLALGAVATMLGIVLASRGRQDRARATS
;
A
#
# COMPACT_ATOMS: atom_id res chain seq x y z
N MET A 1 6.39 12.57 19.44
CA MET A 1 7.36 12.41 18.31
C MET A 1 7.79 13.76 17.73
N ARG A 2 9.10 14.05 17.69
CA ARG A 2 9.67 15.25 17.05
C ARG A 2 9.58 15.13 15.51
N PHE A 3 9.23 16.21 14.82
CA PHE A 3 9.14 16.31 13.35
C PHE A 3 10.25 15.58 12.56
N PRO A 4 11.55 15.70 12.89
CA PRO A 4 12.63 15.01 12.16
C PRO A 4 12.53 13.48 12.18
N ALA A 5 12.08 12.88 13.28
CA ALA A 5 11.98 11.43 13.38
C ALA A 5 10.87 10.86 12.47
N ALA A 6 9.77 11.61 12.30
CA ALA A 6 8.68 11.21 11.40
C ALA A 6 9.15 11.20 9.95
N VAL A 7 9.88 12.24 9.52
CA VAL A 7 10.44 12.34 8.18
C VAL A 7 11.45 11.21 7.91
N ALA A 8 12.33 10.92 8.87
CA ALA A 8 13.31 9.84 8.75
C ALA A 8 12.64 8.47 8.55
N LEU A 9 11.55 8.18 9.26
CA LEU A 9 10.78 6.95 9.10
C LEU A 9 10.13 6.86 7.71
N VAL A 10 9.52 7.94 7.23
CA VAL A 10 8.92 7.96 5.89
C VAL A 10 9.99 7.79 4.82
N ALA A 11 11.13 8.47 4.95
CA ALA A 11 12.25 8.37 4.01
C ALA A 11 12.83 6.95 3.95
N LEU A 12 13.11 6.34 5.09
CA LEU A 12 13.61 4.96 5.18
C LEU A 12 12.62 3.98 4.55
N GLY A 13 11.34 4.09 4.91
CA GLY A 13 10.28 3.27 4.35
C GLY A 13 10.16 3.45 2.83
N GLY A 14 10.12 4.69 2.36
CA GLY A 14 9.98 5.03 0.94
C GLY A 14 11.14 4.53 0.08
N ALA A 15 12.37 4.65 0.60
CA ALA A 15 13.56 4.10 -0.05
C ALA A 15 13.47 2.57 -0.16
N ALA A 16 13.14 1.88 0.94
CA ALA A 16 12.98 0.43 0.95
C ALA A 16 11.85 -0.05 0.02
N GLY A 17 10.70 0.65 0.01
CA GLY A 17 9.57 0.34 -0.86
C GLY A 17 9.92 0.52 -2.34
N THR A 18 10.61 1.61 -2.68
CA THR A 18 11.08 1.88 -4.04
C THR A 18 12.06 0.80 -4.51
N TYR A 19 13.01 0.42 -3.65
CA TYR A 19 13.97 -0.64 -3.95
C TYR A 19 13.27 -1.99 -4.17
N ALA A 20 12.33 -2.36 -3.30
CA ALA A 20 11.54 -3.57 -3.45
C ALA A 20 10.73 -3.59 -4.76
N ARG A 21 10.13 -2.45 -5.13
CA ARG A 21 9.43 -2.31 -6.42
C ARG A 21 10.37 -2.55 -7.60
N VAL A 22 11.57 -1.98 -7.58
CA VAL A 22 12.58 -2.18 -8.63
C VAL A 22 12.98 -3.65 -8.72
N LEU A 23 13.21 -4.33 -7.61
CA LEU A 23 13.51 -5.76 -7.61
C LEU A 23 12.39 -6.59 -8.25
N VAL A 24 11.13 -6.28 -7.96
CA VAL A 24 9.99 -6.95 -8.63
C VAL A 24 10.00 -6.68 -10.13
N SER A 25 10.24 -5.44 -10.56
CA SER A 25 10.38 -5.10 -11.99
C SER A 25 11.51 -5.84 -12.69
N LEU A 26 12.61 -6.13 -12.00
CA LEU A 26 13.74 -6.90 -12.55
C LEU A 26 13.50 -8.40 -12.57
N ALA A 27 12.70 -8.92 -11.64
CA ALA A 27 12.42 -10.34 -11.50
C ALA A 27 11.31 -10.84 -12.45
N VAL A 28 10.43 -9.95 -12.93
CA VAL A 28 9.34 -10.31 -13.85
C VAL A 28 9.85 -10.20 -15.30
N PRO A 29 9.96 -11.31 -16.05
CA PRO A 29 10.32 -11.28 -17.46
C PRO A 29 9.16 -10.71 -18.27
N ASP A 30 9.39 -9.56 -18.90
CA ASP A 30 8.58 -8.92 -19.95
C ASP A 30 7.06 -9.21 -19.90
N PRO A 31 6.33 -8.61 -18.94
CA PRO A 31 5.65 -7.34 -19.23
C PRO A 31 5.74 -6.33 -18.07
N ALA A 32 6.26 -5.12 -18.37
CA ALA A 32 6.31 -4.00 -17.42
C ALA A 32 4.95 -3.66 -16.79
N LEU A 33 3.84 -3.93 -17.51
CA LEU A 33 2.47 -3.77 -17.04
C LEU A 33 2.14 -4.71 -15.88
N VAL A 34 2.56 -5.98 -15.95
CA VAL A 34 2.25 -6.99 -14.94
C VAL A 34 3.03 -6.73 -13.65
N ALA A 35 4.31 -6.39 -13.76
CA ALA A 35 5.11 -6.00 -12.60
C ALA A 35 4.48 -4.79 -11.89
N THR A 36 4.06 -3.77 -12.65
CA THR A 36 3.44 -2.55 -12.11
C THR A 36 2.08 -2.83 -11.48
N LEU A 37 1.26 -3.66 -12.12
CA LEU A 37 -0.01 -4.12 -11.56
C LEU A 37 0.23 -4.85 -10.23
N ALA A 38 1.14 -5.84 -10.21
CA ALA A 38 1.42 -6.66 -9.04
C ALA A 38 1.86 -5.82 -7.82
N VAL A 39 2.83 -4.91 -7.99
CA VAL A 39 3.28 -4.07 -6.86
C VAL A 39 2.17 -3.14 -6.35
N ASN A 40 1.33 -2.62 -7.25
CA ASN A 40 0.19 -1.78 -6.86
C ASN A 40 -0.88 -2.59 -6.11
N LEU A 41 -1.23 -3.79 -6.55
CA LEU A 41 -2.23 -4.63 -5.88
C LEU A 41 -1.74 -5.13 -4.51
N VAL A 42 -0.51 -5.62 -4.43
CA VAL A 42 0.09 -6.08 -3.18
C VAL A 42 0.24 -4.91 -2.20
N GLY A 43 0.68 -3.75 -2.68
CA GLY A 43 0.80 -2.54 -1.86
C GLY A 43 -0.54 -2.01 -1.37
N ALA A 44 -1.57 -2.01 -2.22
CA ALA A 44 -2.93 -1.60 -1.85
C ALA A 44 -3.54 -2.52 -0.78
N PHE A 45 -3.39 -3.84 -0.94
CA PHE A 45 -3.78 -4.81 0.09
C PHE A 45 -3.05 -4.58 1.42
N ALA A 46 -1.72 -4.46 1.37
CA ALA A 46 -0.89 -4.24 2.55
C ALA A 46 -1.26 -2.93 3.26
N LEU A 47 -1.49 -1.86 2.51
CA LEU A 47 -1.91 -0.56 3.06
C LEU A 47 -3.28 -0.64 3.72
N GLY A 48 -4.27 -1.29 3.08
CA GLY A 48 -5.59 -1.53 3.67
C GLY A 48 -5.50 -2.30 4.99
N TYR A 49 -4.74 -3.40 4.99
CA TYR A 49 -4.52 -4.21 6.20
C TYR A 49 -3.84 -3.40 7.31
N LEU A 50 -2.76 -2.69 6.99
CA LEU A 50 -1.98 -1.91 7.95
C LEU A 50 -2.78 -0.75 8.53
N ALA A 51 -3.51 -0.02 7.68
CA ALA A 51 -4.34 1.11 8.07
C ALA A 51 -5.40 0.69 9.09
N THR A 52 -6.04 -0.47 8.89
CA THR A 52 -7.07 -0.99 9.80
C THR A 52 -6.50 -1.61 11.08
N ARG A 53 -5.38 -2.34 10.99
CA ARG A 53 -4.71 -2.93 12.18
C ARG A 53 -4.11 -1.88 13.10
N LEU A 54 -3.60 -0.79 12.52
CA LEU A 54 -2.96 0.30 13.26
C LEU A 54 -3.87 1.51 13.45
N ALA A 55 -5.14 1.43 13.04
CA ALA A 55 -6.13 2.45 13.36
C ALA A 55 -6.15 2.65 14.88
N ASP A 56 -6.07 3.92 15.29
CA ASP A 56 -6.34 4.30 16.67
C ASP A 56 -7.80 3.92 16.94
N GLY A 57 -8.03 2.87 17.72
CA GLY A 57 -9.38 2.48 18.11
C GLY A 57 -10.06 3.64 18.82
N ALA A 58 -11.34 3.86 18.53
CA ALA A 58 -12.21 4.87 19.11
C ALA A 58 -12.52 4.64 20.61
N ASP A 59 -11.52 4.22 21.39
CA ASP A 59 -11.62 4.19 22.84
C ASP A 59 -11.17 5.57 23.32
N ARG A 60 -12.15 6.29 23.88
CA ARG A 60 -12.08 7.67 24.36
C ARG A 60 -11.14 7.86 25.56
N ASP A 61 -10.49 6.79 26.01
CA ASP A 61 -9.59 6.79 27.16
C ASP A 61 -8.14 6.89 26.68
N GLY A 62 -7.65 8.14 26.64
CA GLY A 62 -6.44 8.62 25.98
C GLY A 62 -5.08 8.05 26.40
N ALA A 63 -4.97 6.82 26.90
CA ALA A 63 -3.73 6.26 27.40
C ALA A 63 -3.55 4.75 27.12
N ARG A 64 -3.65 4.31 25.86
CA ARG A 64 -3.13 2.97 25.50
C ARG A 64 -1.60 3.02 25.33
N PRO A 65 -0.82 2.19 26.04
CA PRO A 65 0.61 2.03 25.76
C PRO A 65 0.83 1.58 24.31
N GLY A 66 1.75 2.24 23.61
CA GLY A 66 2.14 1.90 22.24
C GLY A 66 1.53 2.75 21.12
N ARG A 67 0.78 3.81 21.41
CA ARG A 67 0.26 4.74 20.39
C ARG A 67 1.36 5.35 19.53
N GLU A 68 2.46 5.82 20.15
CA GLU A 68 3.60 6.37 19.40
C GLU A 68 4.27 5.32 18.51
N ARG A 69 4.39 4.07 19.00
CA ARG A 69 4.91 2.95 18.20
C ARG A 69 4.00 2.66 17.00
N ARG A 70 2.68 2.59 17.19
CA ARG A 70 1.72 2.40 16.08
C ARG A 70 1.82 3.51 15.05
N ARG A 71 1.91 4.77 15.50
CA ARG A 71 2.13 5.93 14.62
C ARG A 71 3.43 5.80 13.83
N GLY A 72 4.53 5.43 14.49
CA GLY A 72 5.82 5.21 13.83
C GLY A 72 5.74 4.11 12.76
N VAL A 73 5.07 3.00 13.05
CA VAL A 73 4.87 1.91 12.07
C VAL A 73 3.97 2.37 10.90
N ARG A 74 2.92 3.17 11.15
CA ARG A 74 2.09 3.74 10.06
C ARG A 74 2.91 4.64 9.13
N LEU A 75 3.80 5.46 9.69
CA LEU A 75 4.67 6.32 8.89
C LEU A 75 5.70 5.52 8.10
N LEU A 76 6.38 4.57 8.75
CA LEU A 76 7.41 3.74 8.12
C LEU A 76 6.83 2.84 7.03
N LEU A 77 5.80 2.05 7.36
CA LEU A 77 5.29 1.01 6.46
C LEU A 77 4.15 1.50 5.58
N GLY A 78 3.26 2.35 6.10
CA GLY A 78 2.11 2.84 5.36
C GLY A 78 2.50 3.97 4.41
N THR A 79 2.88 5.12 4.97
CA THR A 79 3.26 6.29 4.17
C THR A 79 4.58 6.07 3.44
N GLY A 80 5.60 5.53 4.11
CA GLY A 80 6.91 5.26 3.52
C GLY A 80 6.87 4.07 2.56
N PHE A 81 6.92 2.84 3.09
CA PHE A 81 7.09 1.64 2.27
C PHE A 81 6.00 1.46 1.23
N CYS A 82 4.72 1.42 1.61
CA CYS A 82 3.64 1.26 0.61
C CYS A 82 3.60 2.44 -0.38
N GLY A 83 3.94 3.65 0.07
CA GLY A 83 4.03 4.83 -0.81
C GLY A 83 5.14 4.73 -1.86
N GLY A 84 6.31 4.18 -1.51
CA GLY A 84 7.41 3.97 -2.47
C GLY A 84 7.26 2.69 -3.31
N PHE A 85 6.61 1.67 -2.75
CA PHE A 85 6.37 0.37 -3.38
C PHE A 85 5.27 0.41 -4.44
N THR A 86 4.22 1.20 -4.23
CA THR A 86 3.17 1.45 -5.22
C THR A 86 3.55 2.59 -6.15
N THR A 87 2.92 2.68 -7.33
CA THR A 87 3.22 3.77 -8.27
C THR A 87 2.09 4.01 -9.26
N TYR A 88 1.52 5.21 -9.20
CA TYR A 88 0.58 5.71 -10.20
C TYR A 88 1.30 6.22 -11.46
N SER A 89 2.47 6.84 -11.29
CA SER A 89 3.20 7.45 -12.41
C SER A 89 3.61 6.43 -13.47
N LEU A 90 3.98 5.20 -13.08
CA LEU A 90 4.24 4.14 -14.07
C LEU A 90 2.96 3.69 -14.79
N ILE A 91 1.81 3.62 -14.11
CA ILE A 91 0.53 3.31 -14.76
C ILE A 91 0.22 4.34 -15.83
N ALA A 92 0.32 5.63 -15.50
CA ALA A 92 0.06 6.72 -16.43
C ALA A 92 1.03 6.70 -17.62
N LEU A 93 2.33 6.51 -17.38
CA LEU A 93 3.34 6.42 -18.43
C LEU A 93 3.10 5.23 -19.37
N GLN A 94 2.71 4.09 -18.81
CA GLN A 94 2.42 2.88 -19.58
C GLN A 94 1.14 3.01 -20.40
N ALA A 95 0.09 3.61 -19.84
CA ALA A 95 -1.13 3.91 -20.56
C ALA A 95 -0.85 4.88 -21.72
N ALA A 96 -0.06 5.94 -21.51
CA ALA A 96 0.35 6.85 -22.57
C ALA A 96 1.10 6.13 -23.69
N ARG A 97 2.06 5.25 -23.36
CA ARG A 97 2.79 4.45 -24.36
C ARG A 97 1.90 3.49 -25.16
N LEU A 98 0.85 2.94 -24.54
CA LEU A 98 -0.12 2.12 -25.23
C LEU A 98 -0.97 2.96 -26.20
N MET A 99 -1.38 4.16 -25.78
CA MET A 99 -2.10 5.11 -26.64
C MET A 99 -1.24 5.54 -27.84
N ASP A 100 0.05 5.84 -27.62
CA ASP A 100 0.99 6.21 -28.70
C ASP A 100 1.17 5.10 -29.75
N ARG A 101 0.96 3.84 -29.36
CA ARG A 101 1.01 2.68 -30.27
C ARG A 101 -0.33 2.38 -30.96
N GLY A 102 -1.39 3.14 -30.65
CA GLY A 102 -2.74 2.93 -31.15
C GLY A 102 -3.59 1.98 -30.28
N ASP A 103 -3.04 1.39 -29.23
CA ASP A 103 -3.70 0.41 -28.35
C ASP A 103 -4.55 1.08 -27.25
N VAL A 104 -5.37 2.07 -27.63
CA VAL A 104 -6.22 2.83 -26.70
C VAL A 104 -7.13 1.92 -25.85
N PRO A 105 -7.79 0.87 -26.39
CA PRO A 105 -8.61 -0.02 -25.57
C PRO A 105 -7.80 -0.73 -24.47
N VAL A 106 -6.56 -1.14 -24.76
CA VAL A 106 -5.67 -1.79 -23.79
C VAL A 106 -5.23 -0.81 -22.71
N ALA A 107 -4.91 0.43 -23.09
CA ALA A 107 -4.56 1.49 -22.14
C ALA A 107 -5.68 1.75 -21.12
N VAL A 108 -6.91 1.90 -21.61
CA VAL A 108 -8.10 2.11 -20.76
C VAL A 108 -8.36 0.91 -19.87
N LEU A 109 -8.34 -0.30 -20.43
CA LEU A 109 -8.56 -1.54 -19.68
C LEU A 109 -7.51 -1.72 -18.59
N TYR A 110 -6.24 -1.46 -18.90
CA TYR A 110 -5.14 -1.56 -17.94
C TYR A 110 -5.31 -0.58 -16.77
N GLY A 111 -5.60 0.69 -17.05
CA GLY A 111 -5.84 1.70 -16.01
C GLY A 111 -7.05 1.37 -15.13
N ALA A 112 -8.19 1.05 -15.76
CA ALA A 112 -9.43 0.71 -15.06
C ALA A 112 -9.28 -0.55 -14.20
N THR A 113 -8.66 -1.60 -14.75
CA THR A 113 -8.42 -2.86 -14.04
C THR A 113 -7.50 -2.64 -12.84
N THR A 114 -6.44 -1.84 -13.00
CA THR A 114 -5.51 -1.55 -11.89
C THR A 114 -6.22 -0.84 -10.74
N LEU A 115 -7.08 0.14 -11.03
CA LEU A 115 -7.86 0.85 -10.02
C LEU A 115 -8.90 -0.04 -9.35
N ALA A 116 -9.68 -0.78 -10.15
CA ALA A 116 -10.75 -1.64 -9.64
C ALA A 116 -10.18 -2.77 -8.76
N LEU A 117 -9.17 -3.49 -9.25
CA LEU A 117 -8.52 -4.54 -8.48
C LEU A 117 -7.76 -3.97 -7.27
N GLY A 118 -7.18 -2.78 -7.37
CA GLY A 118 -6.54 -2.10 -6.24
C GLY A 118 -7.53 -1.76 -5.12
N ALA A 119 -8.73 -1.31 -5.47
CA ALA A 119 -9.81 -1.07 -4.52
C ALA A 119 -10.26 -2.38 -3.84
N VAL A 120 -10.46 -3.45 -4.63
CA VAL A 120 -10.78 -4.78 -4.09
C VAL A 120 -9.69 -5.28 -3.16
N ALA A 121 -8.42 -5.20 -3.56
CA ALA A 121 -7.27 -5.59 -2.74
C ALA A 121 -7.22 -4.83 -1.42
N THR A 122 -7.45 -3.52 -1.45
CA THR A 122 -7.54 -2.68 -0.23
C THR A 122 -8.66 -3.18 0.69
N MET A 123 -9.86 -3.42 0.16
CA MET A 123 -11.00 -3.92 0.92
C MET A 123 -10.73 -5.28 1.55
N LEU A 124 -10.09 -6.20 0.82
CA LEU A 124 -9.67 -7.50 1.36
C LEU A 124 -8.70 -7.34 2.52
N GLY A 125 -7.74 -6.42 2.40
CA GLY A 125 -6.80 -6.08 3.48
C GLY A 125 -7.54 -5.59 4.74
N ILE A 126 -8.52 -4.69 4.56
CA ILE A 126 -9.35 -4.15 5.65
C ILE A 126 -10.15 -5.27 6.33
N VAL A 127 -10.83 -6.13 5.56
CA VAL A 127 -11.65 -7.23 6.09
C VAL A 127 -10.79 -8.24 6.85
N LEU A 128 -9.62 -8.59 6.34
CA LEU A 128 -8.71 -9.50 7.03
C LEU A 128 -8.18 -8.90 8.34
N ALA A 129 -7.86 -7.61 8.32
CA ALA A 129 -7.42 -6.89 9.51
C ALA A 129 -8.51 -6.78 10.59
N SER A 130 -9.78 -6.61 10.19
CA SER A 130 -10.91 -6.45 11.12
C SER A 130 -11.29 -7.76 11.80
N ARG A 131 -11.28 -8.90 11.09
CA ARG A 131 -11.54 -10.23 11.68
C ARG A 131 -10.59 -10.53 12.84
N GLY A 132 -9.30 -10.37 12.62
CA GLY A 132 -8.31 -10.60 13.68
C GLY A 132 -8.32 -9.55 14.80
N ARG A 133 -9.11 -8.46 14.73
CA ARG A 133 -9.38 -7.58 15.87
C ARG A 133 -10.55 -8.12 16.70
N GLN A 134 -11.57 -8.67 16.05
CA GLN A 134 -12.73 -9.28 16.71
C GLN A 134 -12.34 -10.52 17.51
N ASP A 135 -11.47 -11.39 16.95
CA ASP A 135 -10.99 -12.59 17.65
C ASP A 135 -10.23 -12.24 18.94
N ARG A 136 -9.40 -11.20 18.90
CA ARG A 136 -8.69 -10.70 20.08
C ARG A 136 -9.63 -10.15 21.15
N ALA A 137 -10.70 -9.45 20.75
CA ALA A 137 -11.67 -8.92 21.68
C ALA A 137 -12.47 -10.03 22.39
N ARG A 138 -12.79 -11.12 21.67
CA ARG A 138 -13.47 -12.31 22.21
C ARG A 138 -12.59 -13.17 23.11
N ALA A 139 -11.28 -13.22 22.88
CA ALA A 139 -10.36 -13.98 23.73
C ALA A 139 -10.05 -13.29 25.08
N THR A 140 -10.42 -12.02 25.22
CA THR A 140 -10.22 -11.22 26.45
C THR A 140 -11.51 -11.00 27.25
N SER A 141 -12.63 -11.57 26.82
CA SER A 141 -13.94 -11.58 27.51
C SER A 141 -14.18 -12.93 28.16
#